data_AF-A0A2A4XDE8-F1
#
_entry.id   AF-A0A2A4XDE8-F1
#
_cell.length_a   1.000
_cell.length_b   1.000
_cell.length_c   1.000
_cell.angle_alpha   90.00
_cell.angle_beta   90.00
_cell.angle_gamma   90.00
#
_symmetry.space_group_name_H-M   'P 1'
#
loop_
_entity.id
_entity.type
_entity.pdbx_description
1 polymer ?
#
loop_
_entity_poly.entity_id
_entity_poly.type
_entity_poly.pdbx_seq_one_letter_code
_entity_poly.pdbx_strand_id
1 'polypeptide(L)'
;MVIDPLLLRIISLGFALLFLIAATHKFSHRDHFLASFEAYEIVPANLSGLVAKIIPPLELFLGAGWLALGLFSIEFKLVTLISIGLLASYALAIGVNLKRGRNYIDCGCSFSSSTASNTESGSQQISSELLYRNVVLIVMAIVCTIPVSDRSLQLIDVFGLLFSVISLILLYGTFNQLLTNKNTINSWRRSH
;
A
#
# COMPACT_ATOMS: atom_id res chain seq x y z
N MET A 1 -4.26 -3.22 27.19
CA MET A 1 -4.80 -2.18 26.30
C MET A 1 -5.80 -2.87 25.39
N VAL A 2 -6.99 -2.31 25.19
CA VAL A 2 -8.05 -2.94 24.39
C VAL A 2 -8.46 -1.94 23.31
N ILE A 3 -8.69 -2.41 22.09
CA ILE A 3 -9.07 -1.57 20.95
C ILE A 3 -10.58 -1.48 20.81
N ASP A 4 -11.07 -0.32 20.40
CA ASP A 4 -12.48 -0.14 20.04
C ASP A 4 -12.78 -0.87 18.71
N PRO A 5 -13.85 -1.69 18.65
CA PRO A 5 -14.18 -2.48 17.45
C PRO A 5 -14.45 -1.61 16.20
N LEU A 6 -14.92 -0.36 16.37
CA LEU A 6 -15.09 0.57 15.25
C LEU A 6 -13.74 0.95 14.64
N LEU A 7 -12.76 1.27 15.48
CA LEU A 7 -11.41 1.63 15.03
C LEU A 7 -10.76 0.47 14.28
N LEU A 8 -10.89 -0.77 14.80
CA LEU A 8 -10.38 -1.95 14.11
C LEU A 8 -11.01 -2.11 12.72
N ARG A 9 -12.33 -1.94 12.58
CA ARG A 9 -13.01 -2.05 11.28
C ARG A 9 -12.57 -0.96 10.31
N ILE A 10 -12.41 0.28 10.78
CA ILE A 10 -11.91 1.39 9.94
C ILE A 10 -10.51 1.07 9.40
N ILE A 11 -9.60 0.65 10.27
CA ILE A 11 -8.23 0.28 9.88
C ILE A 11 -8.25 -0.91 8.92
N SER A 12 -9.08 -1.92 9.19
CA SER A 12 -9.21 -3.10 8.35
C SER A 12 -9.71 -2.77 6.95
N LEU A 13 -10.72 -1.92 6.81
CA LEU A 13 -11.20 -1.46 5.51
C LEU A 13 -10.16 -0.60 4.79
N GLY A 14 -9.38 0.19 5.52
CA GLY A 14 -8.24 0.92 4.97
C GLY A 14 -7.18 -0.01 4.36
N PHE A 15 -6.78 -1.07 5.07
CA PHE A 15 -5.87 -2.09 4.54
C PHE A 15 -6.46 -2.86 3.37
N ALA A 16 -7.75 -3.21 3.44
CA ALA A 16 -8.46 -3.86 2.34
C ALA A 16 -8.37 -3.02 1.07
N LEU A 17 -8.73 -1.73 1.15
CA LEU A 17 -8.64 -0.80 0.03
C LEU A 17 -7.22 -0.70 -0.51
N LEU A 18 -6.22 -0.54 0.37
CA LEU A 18 -4.82 -0.42 -0.02
C LEU A 18 -4.34 -1.65 -0.81
N PHE A 19 -4.53 -2.85 -0.26
CA PHE A 19 -4.07 -4.09 -0.88
C PHE A 19 -4.85 -4.43 -2.15
N LEU A 20 -6.16 -4.20 -2.19
CA LEU A 20 -6.97 -4.43 -3.38
C LEU A 20 -6.58 -3.50 -4.53
N ILE A 21 -6.36 -2.21 -4.25
CA ILE A 21 -5.88 -1.25 -5.25
C ILE A 21 -4.47 -1.61 -5.73
N ALA A 22 -3.57 -2.01 -4.83
CA ALA A 22 -2.22 -2.44 -5.20
C ALA A 22 -2.24 -3.68 -6.09
N ALA A 23 -3.06 -4.68 -5.73
CA ALA A 23 -3.20 -5.91 -6.49
C ALA A 23 -3.75 -5.65 -7.89
N THR A 24 -4.86 -4.91 -8.02
CA THR A 24 -5.47 -4.60 -9.33
C THR A 24 -4.47 -3.90 -10.25
N HIS A 25 -3.73 -2.91 -9.74
CA HIS A 25 -2.72 -2.22 -10.53
C HIS A 25 -1.60 -3.14 -11.03
N LYS A 26 -1.08 -4.03 -10.17
CA LYS A 26 -0.02 -4.97 -10.56
C LYS A 26 -0.49 -6.10 -11.46
N PHE A 27 -1.77 -6.46 -11.40
CA PHE A 27 -2.36 -7.36 -12.39
C PHE A 27 -2.50 -6.69 -13.75
N SER A 28 -2.91 -5.41 -13.81
CA SER A 28 -3.05 -4.67 -15.06
C SER A 28 -1.72 -4.32 -15.73
N HIS A 29 -0.66 -4.05 -14.97
CA HIS A 29 0.64 -3.59 -15.51
C HIS A 29 1.81 -4.47 -15.03
N ARG A 30 1.70 -5.77 -15.27
CA ARG A 30 2.65 -6.75 -14.72
C ARG A 30 4.08 -6.58 -15.23
N ASP A 31 4.25 -6.24 -16.51
CA ASP A 31 5.58 -6.02 -17.10
C ASP A 31 6.26 -4.79 -16.50
N HIS A 32 5.48 -3.72 -16.24
CA HIS A 32 5.98 -2.53 -15.56
C HIS A 32 6.38 -2.82 -14.11
N PHE A 33 5.60 -3.64 -13.40
CA PHE A 33 5.92 -4.08 -12.05
C PHE A 33 7.21 -4.92 -12.02
N LEU A 34 7.39 -5.83 -12.97
CA LEU A 34 8.62 -6.63 -13.08
C LEU A 34 9.84 -5.74 -13.34
N ALA A 35 9.76 -4.84 -14.32
CA ALA A 35 10.84 -3.90 -14.63
C ALA A 35 11.20 -3.01 -13.43
N SER A 36 10.18 -2.52 -12.71
CA SER A 36 10.37 -1.75 -11.47
C SER A 36 11.05 -2.60 -10.40
N PHE A 37 10.64 -3.86 -10.22
CA PHE A 37 11.21 -4.75 -9.22
C PHE A 37 12.66 -5.14 -9.52
N GLU A 38 13.00 -5.36 -10.79
CA GLU A 38 14.38 -5.63 -11.23
C GLU A 38 15.30 -4.43 -11.00
N ALA A 39 14.79 -3.21 -11.20
CA ALA A 39 15.54 -1.98 -10.94
C ALA A 39 15.95 -1.80 -9.47
N TYR A 40 15.30 -2.50 -8.52
CA TYR A 40 15.71 -2.47 -7.11
C TYR A 40 17.05 -3.19 -6.89
N GLU A 41 17.44 -4.12 -7.76
CA GLU A 41 18.67 -4.94 -7.64
C GLU A 41 18.87 -5.53 -6.23
N ILE A 42 17.77 -5.98 -5.60
CA ILE A 42 17.79 -6.65 -4.30
C ILE A 42 17.74 -8.17 -4.48
N VAL A 43 16.94 -8.62 -5.45
CA VAL A 43 16.70 -10.03 -5.73
C VAL A 43 17.40 -10.37 -7.05
N PRO A 44 18.06 -11.54 -7.16
CA PRO A 44 18.68 -11.96 -8.42
C PRO A 44 17.64 -12.08 -9.53
N ALA A 45 18.02 -11.77 -10.77
CA ALA A 45 17.14 -11.77 -11.95
C ALA A 45 16.40 -13.11 -12.17
N ASN A 46 16.97 -14.23 -11.71
CA ASN A 46 16.32 -15.54 -11.83
C ASN A 46 15.10 -15.69 -10.89
N LEU A 47 15.02 -14.91 -9.81
CA LEU A 47 13.91 -14.91 -8.86
C LEU A 47 12.97 -13.70 -9.02
N SER A 48 13.38 -12.63 -9.71
CA SER A 48 12.56 -11.42 -9.93
C SER A 48 11.22 -11.77 -10.57
N GLY A 49 11.23 -12.57 -11.64
CA GLY A 49 10.03 -13.00 -12.34
C GLY A 49 9.05 -13.82 -11.48
N LEU A 50 9.59 -14.70 -10.61
CA LEU A 50 8.77 -15.51 -9.71
C LEU A 50 8.14 -14.64 -8.61
N VAL A 51 8.93 -13.77 -7.98
CA VAL A 51 8.45 -12.86 -6.93
C VAL A 51 7.42 -11.89 -7.50
N ALA A 52 7.66 -11.33 -8.68
CA ALA A 52 6.72 -10.45 -9.36
C ALA A 52 5.39 -11.13 -9.71
N LYS A 53 5.38 -12.47 -9.87
CA LYS A 53 4.18 -13.28 -10.07
C LYS A 53 3.41 -13.58 -8.78
N ILE A 54 4.13 -13.76 -7.67
CA ILE A 54 3.54 -14.18 -6.37
C ILE A 54 2.97 -13.00 -5.59
N ILE A 55 3.59 -11.82 -5.68
CA ILE A 55 3.16 -10.64 -4.92
C ILE A 55 1.71 -10.23 -5.25
N PRO A 56 1.27 -10.09 -6.51
CA PRO A 56 -0.10 -9.64 -6.80
C PRO A 56 -1.22 -10.54 -6.24
N PRO A 57 -1.18 -11.88 -6.39
CA PRO A 57 -2.19 -12.73 -5.77
C PRO A 57 -2.10 -12.74 -4.23
N LEU A 58 -0.89 -12.59 -3.66
CA LEU A 58 -0.73 -12.45 -2.21
C LEU A 58 -1.42 -11.17 -1.71
N GLU A 59 -1.23 -10.04 -2.37
CA GLU A 59 -1.89 -8.78 -2.03
C GLU A 59 -3.41 -8.88 -2.18
N LEU A 60 -3.90 -9.54 -3.23
CA LEU A 60 -5.33 -9.77 -3.40
C LEU A 60 -5.92 -10.59 -2.25
N PHE A 61 -5.22 -11.65 -1.82
CA PHE A 61 -5.63 -12.48 -0.68
C PHE A 61 -5.63 -11.69 0.63
N LEU A 62 -4.60 -10.87 0.88
CA LEU A 62 -4.56 -10.00 2.05
C LEU A 62 -5.69 -8.97 2.03
N GLY A 63 -5.94 -8.34 0.88
CA GLY A 63 -7.03 -7.39 0.69
C GLY A 63 -8.39 -8.02 0.98
N ALA A 64 -8.65 -9.22 0.48
CA ALA A 64 -9.86 -9.98 0.76
C ALA A 64 -9.98 -10.36 2.25
N GLY A 65 -8.87 -10.77 2.88
CA GLY A 65 -8.84 -11.10 4.31
C GLY A 65 -9.15 -9.90 5.21
N TRP A 66 -8.54 -8.74 4.94
CA TRP A 66 -8.85 -7.49 5.65
C TRP A 66 -10.27 -7.00 5.39
N LEU A 67 -10.80 -7.21 4.18
CA LEU A 67 -12.19 -6.90 3.84
C LEU A 67 -13.17 -7.78 4.64
N ALA A 68 -12.87 -9.08 4.74
CA ALA A 68 -13.66 -10.02 5.52
C ALA A 68 -13.66 -9.66 7.02
N LEU A 69 -12.52 -9.22 7.56
CA LEU A 69 -12.43 -8.70 8.93
C LEU A 69 -13.26 -7.42 9.11
N GLY A 70 -13.13 -6.46 8.20
CA GLY A 70 -13.82 -5.16 8.30
C GLY A 70 -15.34 -5.26 8.18
N LEU A 71 -15.85 -6.04 7.22
CA LEU A 71 -17.29 -6.16 6.95
C LEU A 71 -17.95 -7.23 7.83
N PHE A 72 -17.38 -8.43 7.87
CA PHE A 72 -18.01 -9.61 8.48
C PHE A 72 -17.44 -9.97 9.86
N SER A 73 -16.41 -9.25 10.34
CA SER A 73 -15.72 -9.57 11.60
C SER A 73 -15.14 -10.99 11.64
N ILE A 74 -14.76 -11.52 10.47
CA ILE A 74 -14.09 -12.80 10.35
C ILE A 74 -12.58 -12.56 10.52
N GLU A 75 -12.03 -13.00 11.64
CA GLU A 75 -10.62 -12.78 11.97
C GLU A 75 -9.73 -13.90 11.38
N PHE A 76 -8.73 -13.49 10.61
CA PHE A 76 -7.67 -14.36 10.11
C PHE A 76 -6.32 -13.89 10.66
N LYS A 77 -5.82 -14.52 11.71
CA LYS A 77 -4.55 -14.14 12.36
C LYS A 77 -3.36 -14.09 11.40
N LEU A 78 -3.34 -14.96 10.39
CA LEU A 78 -2.29 -15.00 9.37
C LEU A 78 -2.29 -13.76 8.47
N VAL A 79 -3.46 -13.16 8.20
CA VAL A 79 -3.56 -11.99 7.32
C VAL A 79 -2.78 -10.82 7.90
N THR A 80 -2.96 -10.52 9.18
CA THR A 80 -2.24 -9.42 9.84
C THR A 80 -0.73 -9.66 9.84
N LEU A 81 -0.29 -10.87 10.17
CA LEU A 81 1.14 -11.21 10.22
C LEU A 81 1.81 -11.12 8.84
N ILE A 82 1.16 -11.67 7.81
CA ILE A 82 1.68 -11.65 6.45
C ILE A 82 1.66 -10.21 5.90
N SER A 83 0.64 -9.40 6.20
CA SER A 83 0.61 -7.98 5.83
C SER A 83 1.77 -7.20 6.44
N ILE A 84 2.08 -7.42 7.73
CA ILE A 84 3.24 -6.78 8.37
C ILE A 84 4.53 -7.20 7.65
N GLY A 85 4.72 -8.49 7.39
CA GLY A 85 5.90 -9.00 6.70
C GLY A 85 6.07 -8.42 5.29
N LEU A 86 4.97 -8.33 4.54
CA LEU A 86 4.96 -7.77 3.20
C LEU A 86 5.29 -6.27 3.23
N LEU A 87 4.64 -5.48 4.07
CA LEU A 87 4.93 -4.05 4.21
C LEU A 87 6.35 -3.77 4.70
N ALA A 88 6.86 -4.59 5.63
CA ALA A 88 8.24 -4.51 6.10
C ALA A 88 9.24 -4.81 4.98
N SER A 89 8.96 -5.81 4.13
CA SER A 89 9.79 -6.12 2.97
C SER A 89 9.84 -4.96 1.97
N TYR A 90 8.70 -4.30 1.72
CA TYR A 90 8.62 -3.09 0.91
C TYR A 90 9.42 -1.94 1.52
N ALA A 91 9.23 -1.67 2.82
CA ALA A 91 9.95 -0.61 3.52
C ALA A 91 11.47 -0.82 3.51
N LEU A 92 11.92 -2.06 3.71
CA LEU A 92 13.33 -2.42 3.64
C LEU A 92 13.87 -2.22 2.22
N ALA A 93 13.14 -2.69 1.21
CA ALA A 93 13.54 -2.56 -0.18
C ALA A 93 13.69 -1.09 -0.62
N ILE A 94 12.74 -0.24 -0.20
CA ILE A 94 12.77 1.20 -0.38
C ILE A 94 13.96 1.82 0.38
N GLY A 95 14.14 1.48 1.65
CA GLY A 95 15.19 2.04 2.50
C GLY A 95 16.61 1.71 2.00
N VAL A 96 16.84 0.49 1.53
CA VAL A 96 18.12 0.09 0.93
C VAL A 96 18.42 0.89 -0.33
N ASN A 97 17.42 1.08 -1.21
CA ASN A 97 17.61 1.85 -2.45
C ASN A 97 17.79 3.35 -2.19
N LEU A 98 17.11 3.91 -1.18
CA LEU A 98 17.34 5.28 -0.73
C LEU A 98 18.78 5.46 -0.20
N LYS A 99 19.29 4.52 0.61
CA LYS A 99 20.68 4.56 1.09
C LYS A 99 21.71 4.44 -0.04
N ARG A 100 21.36 3.74 -1.13
CA ARG A 100 22.18 3.63 -2.36
C ARG A 100 22.10 4.88 -3.25
N GLY A 101 21.31 5.89 -2.89
CA GLY A 101 21.10 7.10 -3.70
C GLY A 101 20.24 6.89 -4.95
N ARG A 102 19.60 5.73 -5.09
CA ARG A 102 18.76 5.37 -6.26
C ARG A 102 17.30 5.79 -6.05
N ASN A 103 17.09 7.10 -5.97
CA ASN A 103 15.76 7.69 -5.81
C ASN A 103 14.95 7.80 -7.12
N TYR A 104 15.54 7.45 -8.27
CA TYR A 104 14.90 7.53 -9.59
C TYR A 104 14.04 6.29 -9.94
N ILE A 105 14.05 5.26 -9.10
CA ILE A 105 13.30 4.01 -9.34
C ILE A 105 11.81 4.24 -9.03
N ASP A 106 10.91 3.56 -9.74
CA ASP A 106 9.48 3.55 -9.43
C ASP A 106 9.17 2.52 -8.34
N CYS A 107 8.36 2.88 -7.35
CA CYS A 107 7.87 1.90 -6.39
C CYS A 107 6.84 0.92 -6.98
N GLY A 108 6.22 1.22 -8.11
CA GLY A 108 5.21 0.36 -8.76
C GLY A 108 3.93 0.14 -7.93
N CYS A 109 3.79 0.86 -6.82
CA CYS A 109 2.71 0.73 -5.84
C CYS A 109 1.67 1.87 -5.90
N SER A 110 1.84 2.87 -6.79
CA SER A 110 0.99 4.06 -6.85
C SER A 110 0.30 4.22 -8.20
N PHE A 111 -0.85 4.90 -8.15
CA PHE A 111 -1.87 5.13 -9.19
C PHE A 111 -1.40 5.88 -10.47
N SER A 112 -0.11 6.02 -10.71
CA SER A 112 0.41 6.85 -11.81
C SER A 112 0.88 6.00 -12.97
N SER A 113 -0.02 5.61 -13.87
CA SER A 113 0.27 5.45 -15.31
C SER A 113 -0.94 4.91 -16.10
N SER A 114 -1.73 5.77 -16.75
CA SER A 114 -2.58 5.34 -17.89
C SER A 114 -3.01 6.43 -18.89
N THR A 115 -2.68 7.72 -18.75
CA THR A 115 -3.12 8.76 -19.74
C THR A 115 -1.99 9.61 -20.31
N ALA A 116 -0.73 9.21 -20.15
CA ALA A 116 0.38 9.83 -20.86
C ALA A 116 1.16 8.75 -21.61
N SER A 117 0.84 8.62 -22.89
CA SER A 117 1.57 7.88 -23.91
C SER A 117 2.93 8.52 -24.22
N ASN A 118 3.74 8.80 -23.19
CA ASN A 118 5.10 9.33 -23.33
C ASN A 118 6.01 8.67 -22.29
N THR A 119 6.96 7.90 -22.80
CA THR A 119 7.89 6.98 -22.13
C THR A 119 8.88 7.62 -21.14
N GLU A 120 8.69 8.87 -20.68
CA GLU A 120 9.76 9.57 -19.93
C GLU A 120 9.31 10.36 -18.68
N SER A 121 8.03 10.41 -18.33
CA SER A 121 7.58 11.32 -17.27
C SER A 121 6.31 10.85 -16.55
N GLY A 122 6.46 10.03 -15.51
CA GLY A 122 5.31 9.65 -14.69
C GLY A 122 5.52 8.59 -13.62
N SER A 123 6.75 8.07 -13.45
CA SER A 123 7.04 7.09 -12.42
C SER A 123 7.10 7.75 -11.04
N GLN A 124 6.43 7.15 -10.07
CA GLN A 124 6.47 7.60 -8.68
C GLN A 124 7.86 7.29 -8.11
N GLN A 125 8.76 8.26 -8.18
CA GLN A 125 10.12 8.16 -7.66
C GLN A 125 10.10 7.73 -6.18
N ILE A 126 10.95 6.77 -5.82
CA ILE A 126 11.13 6.34 -4.43
C ILE A 126 11.50 7.57 -3.59
N SER A 127 10.59 7.96 -2.69
CA SER A 127 10.75 9.09 -1.78
C SER A 127 10.68 8.65 -0.32
N SER A 128 11.23 9.47 0.57
CA SER A 128 11.13 9.26 2.02
C SER A 128 9.68 9.26 2.52
N GLU A 129 8.75 9.92 1.81
CA GLU A 129 7.32 9.89 2.16
C GLU A 129 6.73 8.49 2.02
N LEU A 130 7.19 7.72 1.03
CA LEU A 130 6.72 6.36 0.82
C LEU A 130 7.21 5.40 1.92
N LEU A 131 8.44 5.63 2.40
CA LEU A 131 8.99 4.90 3.54
C LEU A 131 8.18 5.20 4.82
N TYR A 132 7.92 6.48 5.10
CA TYR A 132 7.12 6.89 6.25
C TYR A 132 5.71 6.28 6.21
N ARG A 133 5.05 6.31 5.04
CA ARG A 133 3.74 5.67 4.85
C ARG A 133 3.76 4.19 5.24
N ASN A 134 4.74 3.43 4.75
CA ASN A 134 4.84 2.00 5.05
C ASN A 134 5.12 1.74 6.54
N VAL A 135 5.97 2.55 7.19
CA VAL A 135 6.22 2.45 8.63
C VAL A 135 4.95 2.70 9.44
N VAL A 136 4.19 3.75 9.10
CA VAL A 136 2.91 4.05 9.76
C VAL A 136 1.90 2.92 9.57
N LEU A 137 1.83 2.34 8.36
CA LEU A 137 0.98 1.17 8.08
C LEU A 137 1.41 -0.05 8.91
N ILE A 138 2.71 -0.33 9.02
CA ILE A 138 3.21 -1.44 9.85
C ILE A 138 2.78 -1.25 11.30
N VAL A 139 2.93 -0.06 11.86
CA VAL A 139 2.51 0.26 13.24
C VAL A 139 0.99 0.05 13.39
N MET A 140 0.17 0.54 12.45
CA MET A 140 -1.28 0.32 12.50
C MET A 140 -1.66 -1.16 12.42
N ALA A 141 -0.98 -1.95 11.59
CA ALA A 141 -1.21 -3.39 11.50
C ALA A 141 -0.81 -4.12 12.79
N ILE A 142 0.28 -3.72 13.46
CA ILE A 142 0.67 -4.24 14.77
C ILE A 142 -0.39 -3.89 15.82
N VAL A 143 -0.90 -2.66 15.82
CA VAL A 143 -1.98 -2.24 16.73
C VAL A 143 -3.20 -3.15 16.58
N CYS A 144 -3.59 -3.55 15.37
CA CYS A 144 -4.70 -4.50 15.16
C CYS A 144 -4.52 -5.90 15.79
N THR A 145 -3.33 -6.26 16.28
CA THR A 145 -3.12 -7.52 17.01
C THR A 145 -3.52 -7.46 18.49
N ILE A 146 -3.82 -6.27 19.00
CA ILE A 146 -4.27 -6.04 20.38
C ILE A 146 -5.72 -6.53 20.51
N PRO A 147 -6.10 -7.17 21.64
CA PRO A 147 -7.46 -7.64 21.86
C PRO A 147 -8.51 -6.54 21.72
N VAL A 148 -9.67 -6.92 21.18
CA VAL A 148 -10.81 -6.04 20.89
C VAL A 148 -11.76 -6.00 22.08
N SER A 149 -12.43 -4.87 22.28
CA SER A 149 -13.43 -4.70 23.33
C SER A 149 -14.74 -5.37 22.93
N ASP A 150 -15.43 -6.03 23.87
CA ASP A 150 -16.74 -6.67 23.67
C ASP A 150 -17.92 -5.67 23.54
N ARG A 151 -17.65 -4.47 23.02
CA ARG A 151 -18.65 -3.43 22.82
C ARG A 151 -19.51 -3.77 21.61
N SER A 152 -20.83 -3.72 21.76
CA SER A 152 -21.77 -3.86 20.64
C SER A 152 -21.71 -2.64 19.73
N LEU A 153 -21.70 -2.89 18.40
CA LEU A 153 -21.78 -1.81 17.42
C LEU A 153 -23.20 -1.23 17.42
N GLN A 154 -23.28 0.07 17.59
CA GLN A 154 -24.51 0.83 17.50
C GLN A 154 -24.69 1.37 16.07
N LEU A 155 -25.91 1.80 15.75
CA LEU A 155 -26.22 2.35 14.42
C LEU A 155 -25.40 3.60 14.09
N ILE A 156 -25.02 4.38 15.11
CA ILE A 156 -24.10 5.53 14.97
C ILE A 156 -22.68 5.12 14.57
N ASP A 157 -22.21 3.96 15.03
CA ASP A 157 -20.90 3.43 14.67
C ASP A 157 -20.87 3.02 13.19
N VAL A 158 -22.00 2.56 12.62
CA VAL A 158 -22.11 2.25 11.18
C VAL A 158 -21.99 3.51 10.33
N PHE A 159 -22.66 4.60 10.72
CA PHE A 159 -22.50 5.89 10.04
C PHE A 159 -21.08 6.43 10.18
N GLY A 160 -20.49 6.31 11.37
CA GLY A 160 -19.09 6.66 11.62
C GLY A 160 -18.13 5.87 10.75
N LEU A 161 -18.37 4.57 10.58
CA LEU A 161 -17.59 3.68 9.70
C LEU A 161 -17.69 4.12 8.24
N LEU A 162 -18.91 4.36 7.73
CA LEU A 162 -19.12 4.81 6.36
C LEU A 162 -18.40 6.13 6.07
N PHE A 163 -18.57 7.13 6.95
CA PHE A 163 -17.92 8.42 6.80
C PHE A 163 -16.40 8.30 6.85
N SER A 164 -15.88 7.48 7.76
CA SER A 164 -14.44 7.23 7.89
C SER A 164 -13.86 6.56 6.64
N VAL A 165 -14.57 5.58 6.05
CA VAL A 165 -14.13 4.91 4.82
C VAL A 165 -14.11 5.88 3.65
N ILE A 166 -15.14 6.71 3.48
CA ILE A 166 -15.17 7.74 2.44
C ILE A 166 -14.02 8.73 2.63
N SER A 167 -13.80 9.19 3.87
CA SER A 167 -12.69 10.08 4.20
C SER A 167 -11.34 9.44 3.88
N LEU A 168 -11.13 8.16 4.23
CA LEU A 168 -9.90 7.43 3.90
C LEU A 168 -9.67 7.33 2.39
N ILE A 169 -10.70 7.05 1.60
CA ILE A 169 -10.61 7.01 0.14
C ILE A 169 -10.18 8.37 -0.42
N LEU A 170 -10.82 9.45 0.04
CA LEU A 170 -10.49 10.81 -0.39
C LEU A 170 -9.06 11.20 0.01
N LEU A 171 -8.68 10.95 1.28
CA LEU A 171 -7.34 11.23 1.78
C LEU A 171 -6.28 10.44 1.01
N TYR A 172 -6.52 9.16 0.74
CA TYR A 172 -5.62 8.33 -0.06
C TYR A 172 -5.49 8.87 -1.49
N GLY A 173 -6.60 9.27 -2.11
CA GLY A 173 -6.61 9.90 -3.44
C GLY A 173 -5.82 11.20 -3.47
N THR A 174 -6.09 12.11 -2.54
CA THR A 174 -5.39 13.40 -2.43
C THR A 174 -3.90 13.21 -2.16
N PHE A 175 -3.53 12.30 -1.26
CA PHE A 175 -2.13 12.02 -0.96
C PHE A 175 -1.38 11.48 -2.19
N ASN A 176 -1.98 10.55 -2.94
CA ASN A 176 -1.37 10.08 -4.19
C ASN A 176 -1.27 11.19 -5.23
N GLN A 177 -2.32 12.02 -5.39
CA GLN A 177 -2.28 13.14 -6.33
C GLN A 177 -1.18 14.15 -5.98
N LEU A 178 -0.97 14.42 -4.68
CA LEU A 178 0.08 15.31 -4.21
C LEU A 178 1.48 14.77 -4.55
N LEU A 179 1.70 13.47 -4.35
CA LEU A 179 2.97 12.83 -4.71
C LEU A 179 3.22 12.87 -6.22
N THR A 180 2.20 12.57 -7.03
CA THR A 180 2.29 12.69 -8.50
C THR A 180 2.66 14.11 -8.90
N ASN A 181 1.93 15.12 -8.39
CA ASN A 181 2.20 16.52 -8.70
C ASN A 181 3.62 16.96 -8.31
N LYS A 182 4.11 16.52 -7.13
CA LYS A 182 5.48 16.80 -6.67
C LYS A 182 6.51 16.21 -7.63
N ASN A 183 6.29 14.99 -8.11
CA ASN A 183 7.18 14.33 -9.06
C ASN A 183 7.22 15.08 -10.40
N THR A 184 6.07 15.54 -10.92
CA THR A 184 6.02 16.35 -12.14
C THR A 184 6.77 17.66 -11.96
N ILE A 185 6.59 18.38 -10.86
CA ILE A 185 7.31 19.65 -10.63
C ILE A 185 8.83 19.42 -10.57
N ASN A 186 9.27 18.33 -9.93
CA ASN A 186 10.69 18.00 -9.83
C ASN A 186 11.32 17.63 -11.18
N SER A 187 10.59 16.97 -12.08
CA SER A 187 11.12 16.66 -13.42
C SER A 187 11.36 17.92 -14.24
N TRP A 188 10.46 18.91 -14.16
CA TRP A 188 10.61 20.21 -14.83
C TRP A 188 11.80 21.02 -14.30
N ARG A 189 12.11 20.91 -13.00
CA ARG A 189 13.26 21.60 -12.40
C ARG A 189 14.61 20.99 -12.79
N ARG A 190 14.65 19.74 -13.23
CA ARG A 190 15.88 19.06 -13.63
C ARG A 190 16.18 19.20 -15.13
N SER A 191 15.21 19.65 -15.93
CA SER A 191 15.37 19.87 -17.38
C SER A 191 15.87 21.29 -17.73
N HIS A 192 15.99 22.17 -16.73
CA HIS A 192 16.62 23.49 -16.83
C HIS A 192 17.86 23.52 -15.93
#